data_AF-A0A3D1IR10-F1
#
_entry.id   AF-A0A3D1IR10-F1
#
_cell.length_a   1.000
_cell.length_b   1.000
_cell.length_c   1.000
_cell.angle_alpha   90.00
_cell.angle_beta   90.00
_cell.angle_gamma   90.00
#
_symmetry.space_group_name_H-M   'P 1'
#
loop_
_entity.id
_entity.type
_entity.pdbx_description
1 polymer ?
#
loop_
_entity_poly.entity_id
_entity_poly.type
_entity_poly.pdbx_seq_one_letter_code
_entity_poly.pdbx_strand_id
1 'polypeptide(L)' 'PAISTALAFFDSYRTEQLPANLLQAQRDYFGAHTYERIDKPRGEFFHTNWTGRGGDVSSSTYNA' A
#
# COMPACT_ATOMS: atom_id res chain seq x y z
N PRO A 1 12.55 25.03 -8.51
CA PRO A 1 13.28 23.82 -8.07
C PRO A 1 14.13 24.16 -6.83
N ALA A 2 14.61 23.18 -6.07
CA ALA A 2 15.15 23.30 -4.70
C ALA A 2 14.13 23.74 -3.62
N ILE A 3 13.61 24.97 -3.67
CA ILE A 3 12.67 25.47 -2.64
C ILE A 3 11.34 24.69 -2.68
N SER A 4 10.81 24.42 -3.88
CA SER A 4 9.57 23.66 -4.05
C SER A 4 9.67 22.22 -3.56
N THR A 5 10.83 21.58 -3.69
CA THR A 5 11.04 20.21 -3.18
C THR A 5 11.29 20.19 -1.67
N ALA A 6 12.01 21.18 -1.13
CA ALA A 6 12.21 21.30 0.31
C ALA A 6 10.87 21.47 1.05
N LEU A 7 9.97 22.31 0.52
CA LEU A 7 8.63 22.50 1.08
C LEU A 7 7.79 21.21 0.96
N ALA A 8 7.75 20.58 -0.22
CA ALA A 8 7.00 19.35 -0.42
C ALA A 8 7.49 18.20 0.49
N PHE A 9 8.81 18.10 0.69
CA PHE A 9 9.41 17.14 1.61
C PHE A 9 9.02 17.41 3.05
N PHE A 10 9.17 18.67 3.50
CA PHE A 10 8.80 19.06 4.86
C PHE A 10 7.31 18.79 5.14
N ASP A 11 6.44 19.17 4.21
CA ASP A 11 5.01 18.93 4.31
C ASP A 11 4.67 17.44 4.34
N SER A 12 5.33 16.64 3.50
CA SER A 12 5.14 15.18 3.50
C SER A 12 5.64 14.55 4.81
N TYR A 13 6.79 14.99 5.32
CA TYR A 13 7.41 14.44 6.53
C TYR A 13 6.57 14.66 7.78
N ARG A 14 5.93 15.84 7.89
CA ARG A 14 5.05 16.18 9.02
C ARG A 14 3.61 15.69 8.86
N THR A 15 3.27 15.07 7.72
CA THR A 15 1.92 14.56 7.47
C THR A 15 1.81 13.14 8.02
N GLU A 16 0.94 12.95 9.02
CA GLU A 16 0.71 11.64 9.66
C GLU A 16 0.23 10.58 8.66
N GLN A 17 -0.64 10.96 7.72
CA GLN A 17 -1.22 10.05 6.73
C GLN A 17 -0.97 10.57 5.30
N LEU A 18 -0.02 9.95 4.63
CA LEU A 18 0.28 10.20 3.22
C LEU A 18 -0.61 9.37 2.29
N PRO A 19 -0.82 9.82 1.03
CA PRO A 19 -1.59 9.08 0.02
C PRO A 19 -0.90 7.78 -0.45
N ALA A 20 0.17 7.33 0.20
CA ALA A 20 0.85 6.07 -0.08
C ALA A 20 -0.06 4.83 0.15
N ASN A 21 -1.14 4.97 0.92
CA ASN A 21 -2.18 3.95 1.06
C ASN A 21 -2.85 3.60 -0.29
N LEU A 22 -3.07 4.58 -1.17
CA LEU A 22 -3.62 4.34 -2.51
C LEU A 22 -2.66 3.54 -3.37
N LEU A 23 -1.34 3.80 -3.26
CA LEU A 23 -0.32 2.99 -3.92
C LEU A 23 -0.37 1.53 -3.47
N GLN A 24 -0.54 1.28 -2.17
CA GLN A 24 -0.68 -0.08 -1.66
C GLN A 24 -1.96 -0.75 -2.17
N ALA A 25 -3.09 -0.02 -2.18
CA ALA A 25 -4.35 -0.52 -2.74
C ALA A 25 -4.22 -0.86 -4.24
N GLN A 26 -3.54 -0.03 -5.03
CA GLN A 26 -3.29 -0.30 -6.45
C GLN A 26 -2.41 -1.53 -6.66
N ARG A 27 -1.33 -1.68 -5.87
CA ARG A 27 -0.45 -2.84 -5.93
C ARG A 27 -1.19 -4.13 -5.60
N ASP A 28 -2.08 -4.08 -4.61
CA ASP A 28 -2.92 -5.21 -4.23
C ASP A 28 -3.98 -5.52 -5.30
N TYR A 29 -4.63 -4.48 -5.85
CA TYR A 29 -5.62 -4.61 -6.91
C TYR A 29 -5.07 -5.31 -8.15
N PHE A 30 -3.94 -4.82 -8.68
CA PHE A 30 -3.40 -5.31 -9.96
C PHE A 30 -2.46 -6.51 -9.82
N GLY A 31 -1.95 -6.79 -8.62
CA GLY A 31 -0.88 -7.77 -8.44
C GLY A 31 -0.99 -8.63 -7.19
N ALA A 32 -2.07 -8.52 -6.41
CA ALA A 32 -2.28 -9.29 -5.19
C ALA A 32 -1.10 -9.23 -4.20
N HIS A 33 -0.42 -8.07 -4.17
CA HIS A 33 0.78 -7.82 -3.40
C HIS A 33 0.55 -7.60 -1.90
N THR A 34 -0.70 -7.63 -1.45
CA THR A 34 -1.12 -7.38 -0.06
C THR A 34 -0.79 -5.96 0.44
N TYR A 35 -1.37 -5.60 1.58
CA TYR A 35 -1.07 -4.37 2.31
C TYR A 35 -1.32 -4.55 3.82
N GLU A 36 -0.76 -3.66 4.64
CA GLU A 36 -1.02 -3.62 6.08
C GLU A 36 -2.18 -2.66 6.40
N ARG A 37 -2.97 -2.98 7.42
CA ARG A 37 -4.07 -2.14 7.90
C ARG A 37 -3.67 -1.36 9.15
N ILE A 38 -4.16 -0.14 9.28
CA ILE A 38 -3.89 0.74 10.43
C ILE A 38 -4.60 0.30 11.72
N ASP A 39 -5.65 -0.51 11.60
CA ASP A 39 -6.43 -1.03 12.73
C ASP A 39 -6.00 -2.45 13.15
N LYS A 40 -4.85 -2.91 12.64
CA LYS A 40 -4.31 -4.24 12.89
C LYS A 40 -2.88 -4.16 13.42
N PRO A 41 -2.43 -5.18 14.17
CA PRO A 41 -1.02 -5.30 14.53
C PRO A 41 -0.13 -5.21 13.28
N ARG A 42 0.98 -4.49 13.40
CA ARG A 42 1.96 -4.36 12.34
C ARG A 42 2.56 -5.72 11.97
N GLY A 43 2.77 -5.95 10.68
CA GLY A 43 3.24 -7.22 10.14
C GLY A 43 2.12 -8.17 9.71
N GLU A 44 0.85 -7.81 9.93
CA GLU A 44 -0.29 -8.51 9.33
C GLU A 44 -0.59 -7.95 7.93
N PHE A 45 -0.55 -8.84 6.93
CA PHE A 45 -0.76 -8.50 5.52
C PHE A 45 -2.10 -9.02 5.03
N PHE A 46 -2.81 -8.19 4.27
CA PHE A 46 -4.15 -8.48 3.77
C PHE A 46 -4.17 -8.36 2.25
N HIS A 47 -4.75 -9.35 1.58
CA HIS A 47 -5.18 -9.23 0.19
C HIS A 47 -6.69 -8.92 0.17
N THR A 48 -7.12 -8.01 -0.69
CA THR A 48 -8.55 -7.71 -0.91
C THR A 48 -8.97 -8.17 -2.30
N ASN A 49 -10.08 -8.90 -2.38
CA ASN A 49 -10.73 -9.16 -3.66
C ASN A 49 -11.48 -7.91 -4.15
N TRP A 50 -10.77 -7.05 -4.86
CA TRP A 50 -11.30 -5.77 -5.32
C TRP A 50 -12.34 -5.87 -6.45
N THR A 51 -12.30 -6.95 -7.24
CA THR A 51 -13.18 -7.12 -8.41
C THR A 51 -14.44 -7.93 -8.10
N GLY A 52 -14.48 -8.61 -6.95
CA GLY A 52 -15.54 -9.55 -6.57
C GLY A 52 -15.62 -10.81 -7.45
N ARG A 53 -14.63 -11.02 -8.34
CA ARG A 53 -14.64 -12.10 -9.34
C ARG A 53 -13.33 -12.87 -9.42
N GLY A 54 -12.20 -12.29 -9.02
CA GLY A 54 -10.94 -13.03 -8.81
C GLY A 54 -10.95 -13.61 -7.39
N GLY A 55 -10.66 -14.90 -7.21
CA GLY A 55 -10.69 -15.54 -5.89
C GLY A 55 -9.68 -14.95 -4.89
N ASP A 56 -9.59 -15.53 -3.69
CA ASP A 56 -8.69 -15.10 -2.59
C ASP A 56 -7.21 -15.47 -2.85
N VAL A 57 -6.71 -15.20 -4.05
CA VAL A 57 -5.36 -15.60 -4.48
C VAL A 57 -4.40 -14.43 -4.29
N SER A 58 -3.57 -14.50 -3.25
CA SER A 58 -2.41 -13.62 -3.08
C SER A 58 -1.23 -14.08 -3.95
N SER A 59 -0.40 -13.15 -4.44
CA SER A 59 0.86 -13.51 -5.11
C SER A 59 1.83 -14.11 -4.09
N SER A 60 1.83 -15.44 -3.91
CA SER A 60 2.77 -16.11 -3.02
C SER A 60 4.14 -16.23 -3.66
N THR A 61 5.19 -16.17 -2.84
CA THR A 61 6.53 -16.65 -3.22
C THR A 61 6.43 -18.14 -3.53
N TYR A 62 6.76 -18.54 -4.76
CA TYR A 62 7.02 -19.95 -5.06
C TYR A 62 8.27 -20.34 -4.26
N ASN A 63 8.10 -21.13 -3.20
CA ASN A 63 9.24 -21.80 -2.59
C ASN A 63 9.70 -22.88 -3.60
N ALA A 64 10.88 -22.68 -4.17
CA ALA A 64 11.59 -23.72 -4.92
C ALA A 64 12.09 -24.80 -3.98
#